data_AF-A0AA42YJY1-F1
#
_entry.id   AF-A0AA42YJY1-F1
#
_cell.length_a   1.000
_cell.length_b   1.000
_cell.length_c   1.000
_cell.angle_alpha   90.00
_cell.angle_beta   90.00
_cell.angle_gamma   90.00
#
_symmetry.space_group_name_H-M   'P 1'
#
loop_
_entity.id
_entity.type
_entity.pdbx_description
1 polymer ?
#
loop_
_entity_poly.entity_id
_entity_poly.type
_entity_poly.pdbx_seq_one_letter_code
_entity_poly.pdbx_strand_id
1 'polypeptide(L)'
;MSAANIVVGPAVEGFFHLMRRWRRRSLAQENRRWERTDPLAAGRSLEALKRDYRGYDIVATPLLFLLVPALVFVWVDVFQAIGAWAAPDPGPAGRVLRPSFWAWFLPALFAAIAAGGWLCFLLLRLMLGPRFGEYVFYSSKLAGFDVLKVFKAMSLAFAALVIFAVALFASTYTAFLDDRIVVKGVFAEPRSYAHGEVVAIRAVAGRPARDGKTSDARPGHFEMLFRDGSLWRSTDGLRDSLPRCDYPALALAAERARLRIAGPDILSADRSGASCP
;
A
#
# COMPACT_ATOMS: atom_id res chain seq x y z
N MET A 1 5.31 -18.47 25.28
CA MET A 1 6.03 -17.30 24.71
C MET A 1 5.15 -16.09 24.93
N SER A 2 5.67 -15.13 25.70
CA SER A 2 4.94 -13.99 26.25
C SER A 2 4.50 -13.05 25.14
N ALA A 3 3.25 -12.60 25.19
CA ALA A 3 2.78 -11.46 24.42
C ALA A 3 3.76 -10.30 24.66
N ALA A 4 4.44 -9.87 23.61
CA ALA A 4 5.18 -8.64 23.63
C ALA A 4 4.15 -7.51 23.80
N ASN A 5 3.99 -7.04 25.05
CA ASN A 5 3.52 -5.70 25.31
C ASN A 5 4.50 -4.78 24.60
N ILE A 6 4.18 -4.42 23.35
CA ILE A 6 4.80 -3.28 22.69
C ILE A 6 4.29 -2.08 23.48
N VAL A 7 5.02 -1.75 24.55
CA VAL A 7 4.87 -0.51 25.27
C VAL A 7 5.15 0.56 24.22
N VAL A 8 4.08 1.12 23.66
CA VAL A 8 4.10 2.35 22.87
C VAL A 8 4.52 3.45 23.85
N GLY A 9 5.82 3.50 24.11
CA GLY A 9 6.38 4.13 25.29
C GLY A 9 6.41 5.66 25.24
N PRO A 10 7.02 6.29 26.26
CA PRO A 10 7.18 7.74 26.38
C PRO A 10 7.83 8.41 25.15
N ALA A 11 8.48 7.65 24.28
CA ALA A 11 8.99 8.13 22.99
C ALA A 11 7.86 8.59 22.03
N VAL A 12 6.73 7.90 21.99
CA VAL A 12 5.59 8.25 21.14
C VAL A 12 4.86 9.49 21.69
N GLU A 13 4.68 9.57 23.01
CA GLU A 13 4.14 10.77 23.66
C GLU A 13 5.06 11.98 23.49
N GLY A 14 6.38 11.79 23.63
CA GLY A 14 7.39 12.82 23.38
C GLY A 14 7.33 13.35 21.95
N PHE A 15 7.21 12.47 20.96
CA PHE A 15 7.05 12.84 19.56
C PHE A 15 5.76 13.65 19.33
N PHE A 16 4.62 13.22 19.88
CA PHE A 16 3.37 13.97 19.76
C PHE A 16 3.43 15.32 20.47
N HIS A 17 4.09 15.43 21.63
CA HIS A 17 4.24 16.69 22.35
C HIS A 17 5.15 17.67 21.58
N LEU A 18 6.27 17.17 21.02
CA LEU A 18 7.17 17.94 20.18
C LEU A 18 6.45 18.45 18.91
N MET A 19 5.71 17.57 18.24
CA MET A 19 4.89 17.89 17.07
C MET A 19 3.82 18.93 17.39
N ARG A 20 3.12 18.83 18.53
CA ARG A 20 2.13 19.83 18.96
C ARG A 20 2.77 21.19 19.24
N ARG A 21 4.00 21.24 19.78
CA ARG A 21 4.71 22.48 20.11
C ARG A 21 5.26 23.16 18.86
N TRP A 22 5.87 22.39 17.96
CA TRP A 22 6.33 22.86 16.65
C TRP A 22 5.17 23.37 15.80
N ARG A 23 4.08 22.59 15.73
CA ARG A 23 2.85 22.96 15.00
C ARG A 23 2.25 24.28 15.49
N ARG A 24 2.27 24.55 16.80
CA ARG A 24 1.74 25.82 17.35
C ARG A 24 2.61 27.03 17.00
N ARG A 25 3.94 26.88 16.96
CA ARG A 25 4.85 28.00 16.67
C ARG A 25 4.97 28.28 15.17
N SER A 26 5.12 27.26 14.33
CA SER A 26 5.29 27.46 12.88
C SER A 26 3.99 27.94 12.22
N LEU A 27 2.84 27.36 12.57
CA LEU A 27 1.56 27.76 11.99
C LEU A 27 1.13 29.15 12.44
N ALA A 28 1.41 29.55 13.69
CA ALA A 28 1.05 30.88 14.17
C ALA A 28 1.90 32.00 13.52
N GLN A 29 3.16 31.71 13.16
CA GLN A 29 3.99 32.64 12.40
C GLN A 29 3.68 32.63 10.91
N GLU A 30 3.48 31.46 10.29
CA GLU A 30 3.09 31.36 8.88
C GLU A 30 1.72 31.98 8.64
N ASN A 31 0.69 31.65 9.44
CA ASN A 31 -0.65 32.24 9.26
C ASN A 31 -0.63 33.76 9.40
N ARG A 32 0.10 34.31 10.39
CA ARG A 32 0.25 35.77 10.51
C ARG A 32 1.00 36.40 9.35
N ARG A 33 1.89 35.65 8.68
CA ARG A 33 2.62 36.12 7.50
C ARG A 33 1.71 36.15 6.27
N TRP A 34 0.83 35.16 6.12
CA TRP A 34 -0.13 35.08 5.02
C TRP A 34 -1.33 36.02 5.18
N GLU A 35 -1.81 36.22 6.41
CA GLU A 35 -2.89 37.18 6.71
C GLU A 35 -2.48 38.65 6.45
N ARG A 36 -1.19 38.97 6.52
CA ARG A 36 -0.69 40.31 6.14
C ARG A 36 -0.61 40.53 4.63
N THR A 37 -0.73 39.48 3.83
CA THR A 37 -0.74 39.55 2.37
C THR A 37 -2.12 39.19 1.84
N ASP A 38 -3.18 39.79 2.37
CA ASP A 38 -4.47 39.77 1.69
C ASP A 38 -4.36 40.65 0.43
N PRO A 39 -4.29 40.06 -0.78
CA PRO A 39 -4.10 40.84 -2.00
C PRO A 39 -5.32 41.72 -2.29
N LEU A 40 -6.49 41.36 -1.76
CA LEU A 40 -7.71 42.16 -1.89
C LEU A 40 -7.63 43.40 -1.00
N ALA A 41 -7.05 43.28 0.20
CA ALA A 41 -6.77 44.43 1.06
C ALA A 41 -5.75 45.39 0.42
N ALA A 42 -4.86 44.88 -0.44
CA ALA A 42 -3.97 45.67 -1.29
C ALA A 42 -4.64 46.22 -2.57
N GLY A 43 -5.96 46.10 -2.71
CA GLY A 43 -6.74 46.65 -3.82
C GLY A 43 -6.73 45.81 -5.11
N ARG A 44 -6.16 44.60 -5.10
CA ARG A 44 -6.22 43.71 -6.27
C ARG A 44 -7.60 43.05 -6.34
N SER A 45 -8.21 43.02 -7.52
CA SER A 45 -9.46 42.28 -7.72
C SER A 45 -9.22 40.77 -7.87
N LEU A 46 -10.20 39.94 -7.54
CA LEU A 46 -10.13 38.48 -7.74
C LEU A 46 -9.92 38.12 -9.22
N GLU A 47 -10.50 38.87 -10.14
CA GLU A 47 -10.30 38.69 -11.59
C GLU A 47 -8.85 38.94 -12.02
N ALA A 48 -8.18 39.92 -11.40
CA ALA A 48 -6.76 40.15 -11.67
C ALA A 48 -5.91 38.96 -11.18
N LEU A 49 -6.19 38.41 -10.00
CA LEU A 49 -5.51 37.22 -9.48
C LEU A 49 -5.76 36.00 -10.37
N LYS A 50 -7.01 35.80 -10.81
CA LYS A 50 -7.38 34.70 -11.72
C LYS A 50 -6.63 34.78 -13.03
N ARG A 51 -6.52 35.97 -13.64
CA ARG A 51 -5.75 36.17 -14.87
C ARG A 51 -4.27 35.83 -14.68
N ASP A 52 -3.69 36.24 -13.55
CA ASP A 52 -2.28 36.01 -13.25
C ASP A 52 -1.97 34.54 -12.95
N TYR A 53 -2.87 33.83 -12.26
CA TYR A 53 -2.59 32.50 -11.71
C TYR A 53 -3.22 31.33 -12.48
N ARG A 54 -4.14 31.57 -13.43
CA ARG A 54 -4.77 30.51 -14.25
C ARG A 54 -3.77 29.63 -14.98
N GLY A 55 -2.65 30.18 -15.44
CA GLY A 55 -1.59 29.41 -16.09
C GLY A 55 -0.98 28.35 -15.17
N TYR A 56 -0.82 28.67 -13.88
CA TYR A 56 -0.29 27.74 -12.89
C TYR A 56 -1.28 26.62 -12.58
N ASP A 57 -2.59 26.89 -12.53
CA ASP A 57 -3.62 25.85 -12.36
C ASP A 57 -3.62 24.85 -13.54
N ILE A 58 -3.46 25.37 -14.77
CA ILE A 58 -3.37 24.56 -15.99
C ILE A 58 -2.11 23.69 -15.99
N VAL A 59 -1.00 24.15 -15.42
CA VAL A 59 0.26 23.37 -15.33
C VAL A 59 0.23 22.38 -14.15
N ALA A 60 -0.34 22.79 -13.01
CA ALA A 60 -0.39 21.97 -11.80
C ALA A 60 -1.23 20.70 -12.00
N THR A 61 -2.33 20.80 -12.74
CA THR A 61 -3.23 19.67 -13.01
C THR A 61 -2.53 18.51 -13.73
N PRO A 62 -1.97 18.66 -14.96
CA PRO A 62 -1.26 17.58 -15.64
C PRO A 62 -0.03 17.13 -14.88
N LEU A 63 0.66 18.03 -14.19
CA LEU A 63 1.79 17.66 -13.32
C LEU A 63 1.35 16.67 -12.24
N LEU A 64 0.21 16.91 -11.58
CA LEU A 64 -0.34 15.97 -10.59
C LEU A 64 -0.73 14.63 -11.23
N PHE A 65 -1.36 14.66 -12.42
CA PHE A 65 -1.72 13.44 -13.17
C PHE A 65 -0.51 12.60 -13.60
N LEU A 66 0.66 13.22 -13.80
CA LEU A 66 1.90 12.51 -14.09
C LEU A 66 2.61 12.02 -12.82
N LEU A 67 2.64 12.86 -11.77
CA LEU A 67 3.32 12.54 -10.52
C LEU A 67 2.64 11.41 -9.77
N VAL A 68 1.30 11.38 -9.70
CA VAL A 68 0.59 10.38 -8.89
C VAL A 68 0.88 8.95 -9.38
N PRO A 69 0.70 8.57 -10.66
CA PRO A 69 1.02 7.22 -11.13
C PRO A 69 2.48 6.84 -10.89
N ALA A 70 3.43 7.74 -11.16
CA ALA A 70 4.85 7.47 -10.91
C ALA A 70 5.11 7.17 -9.43
N LEU A 71 4.53 7.98 -8.53
CA LEU A 71 4.64 7.77 -7.09
C LEU A 71 3.92 6.51 -6.60
N VAL A 72 2.84 6.06 -7.27
CA VAL A 72 2.18 4.79 -6.92
C VAL A 72 3.16 3.63 -7.06
N PHE A 73 3.88 3.53 -8.19
CA PHE A 73 4.86 2.45 -8.38
C PHE A 73 5.96 2.50 -7.32
N VAL A 74 6.51 3.68 -7.06
CA VAL A 74 7.52 3.87 -5.99
C VAL A 74 6.99 3.41 -4.63
N TRP A 75 5.76 3.79 -4.27
CA TRP A 75 5.18 3.39 -2.99
C TRP A 75 4.84 1.90 -2.91
N VAL A 76 4.40 1.27 -4.00
CA VAL A 76 4.20 -0.19 -4.02
C VAL A 76 5.52 -0.90 -3.73
N ASP A 77 6.61 -0.52 -4.41
CA ASP A 77 7.92 -1.14 -4.20
C ASP A 77 8.40 -0.95 -2.75
N VAL A 78 8.23 0.25 -2.21
CA VAL A 78 8.56 0.56 -0.80
C VAL A 78 7.73 -0.32 0.16
N PHE A 79 6.43 -0.47 -0.08
CA PHE A 79 5.57 -1.25 0.80
C PHE A 79 5.81 -2.75 0.69
N GLN A 80 6.10 -3.25 -0.51
CA GLN A 80 6.54 -4.63 -0.71
C GLN A 80 7.86 -4.90 0.01
N ALA A 81 8.82 -3.96 -0.05
CA ALA A 81 10.07 -4.07 0.69
C ALA A 81 9.85 -4.08 2.21
N ILE A 82 8.93 -3.26 2.73
CA ILE A 82 8.54 -3.28 4.15
C ILE A 82 7.90 -4.63 4.51
N GLY A 83 6.98 -5.14 3.70
CA GLY A 83 6.38 -6.47 3.89
C GLY A 83 7.41 -7.59 3.81
N ALA A 84 8.41 -7.45 2.95
CA ALA A 84 9.51 -8.39 2.83
C ALA A 84 10.40 -8.43 4.07
N TRP A 85 10.70 -7.25 4.62
CA TRP A 85 11.48 -7.08 5.84
C TRP A 85 10.74 -7.55 7.10
N ALA A 86 9.41 -7.38 7.14
CA ALA A 86 8.58 -7.80 8.27
C ALA A 86 8.29 -9.31 8.30
N ALA A 87 8.44 -10.00 7.16
CA ALA A 87 8.23 -11.44 7.07
C ALA A 87 9.36 -12.22 7.78
N PRO A 88 9.08 -13.40 8.36
CA PRO A 88 10.12 -14.24 8.96
C PRO A 88 11.14 -14.66 7.91
N ASP A 89 12.42 -14.75 8.33
CA ASP A 89 13.48 -15.32 7.50
C ASP A 89 13.16 -16.81 7.20
N PRO A 90 12.94 -17.19 5.93
CA PRO A 90 12.66 -18.57 5.59
C PRO A 90 13.86 -19.51 5.77
N GLY A 91 15.08 -18.99 5.91
CA GLY A 91 16.30 -19.77 5.78
C GLY A 91 16.55 -20.22 4.31
N PRO A 92 17.58 -21.06 4.06
CA PRO A 92 18.04 -21.37 2.71
C PRO A 92 17.03 -22.16 1.87
N ALA A 93 16.31 -23.09 2.50
CA ALA A 93 15.36 -23.97 1.82
C ALA A 93 13.92 -23.48 1.94
N GLY A 94 13.62 -22.57 2.87
CA GLY A 94 12.26 -22.10 3.08
C GLY A 94 11.77 -21.17 1.98
N ARG A 95 10.45 -20.96 1.95
CA ARG A 95 9.78 -20.03 1.02
C ARG A 95 8.76 -19.20 1.77
N VAL A 96 8.61 -17.93 1.43
CA VAL A 96 7.56 -17.07 2.01
C VAL A 96 6.67 -16.52 0.92
N LEU A 97 5.38 -16.73 1.11
CA LEU A 97 4.31 -16.16 0.31
C LEU A 97 3.80 -14.87 1.00
N ARG A 98 3.95 -13.74 0.32
CA ARG A 98 3.56 -12.37 0.75
C ARG A 98 2.37 -11.82 -0.05
N PRO A 99 1.68 -10.75 0.39
CA PRO A 99 0.58 -10.15 -0.38
C PRO A 99 1.02 -9.70 -1.77
N SER A 100 0.13 -9.75 -2.75
CA SER A 100 0.44 -9.42 -4.14
C SER A 100 0.51 -7.92 -4.39
N PHE A 101 0.94 -7.55 -5.60
CA PHE A 101 0.95 -6.16 -6.07
C PHE A 101 -0.38 -5.43 -5.81
N TRP A 102 -1.52 -6.06 -6.10
CA TRP A 102 -2.83 -5.42 -5.95
C TRP A 102 -3.19 -5.13 -4.50
N ALA A 103 -2.70 -5.91 -3.55
CA ALA A 103 -2.88 -5.62 -2.13
C ALA A 103 -2.21 -4.30 -1.74
N TRP A 104 -1.02 -4.04 -2.27
CA TRP A 104 -0.24 -2.83 -1.98
C TRP A 104 -0.66 -1.61 -2.80
N PHE A 105 -1.34 -1.82 -3.94
CA PHE A 105 -1.76 -0.75 -4.83
C PHE A 105 -2.64 0.30 -4.14
N LEU A 106 -3.65 -0.13 -3.37
CA LEU A 106 -4.60 0.78 -2.73
C LEU A 106 -3.93 1.72 -1.71
N PRO A 107 -3.15 1.24 -0.71
CA PRO A 107 -2.42 2.15 0.17
C PRO A 107 -1.39 3.00 -0.60
N ALA A 108 -0.75 2.45 -1.63
CA ALA A 108 0.19 3.22 -2.46
C ALA A 108 -0.49 4.38 -3.20
N LEU A 109 -1.72 4.19 -3.67
CA LEU A 109 -2.52 5.25 -4.29
C LEU A 109 -2.79 6.40 -3.32
N PHE A 110 -3.21 6.12 -2.08
CA PHE A 110 -3.44 7.16 -1.07
C PHE A 110 -2.14 7.89 -0.70
N ALA A 111 -1.04 7.15 -0.54
CA ALA A 111 0.28 7.73 -0.27
C ALA A 111 0.74 8.63 -1.43
N ALA A 112 0.55 8.18 -2.66
CA ALA A 112 0.92 8.90 -3.89
C ALA A 112 0.09 10.18 -4.09
N ILE A 113 -1.22 10.17 -3.82
CA ILE A 113 -2.05 11.38 -3.90
C ILE A 113 -1.57 12.43 -2.90
N ALA A 114 -1.30 12.04 -1.65
CA ALA A 114 -0.79 12.96 -0.64
C ALA A 114 0.60 13.48 -1.01
N ALA A 115 1.55 12.59 -1.34
CA ALA A 115 2.91 12.96 -1.70
C ALA A 115 2.97 13.81 -2.99
N GLY A 116 2.19 13.44 -4.01
CA GLY A 116 2.08 14.16 -5.27
C GLY A 116 1.53 15.57 -5.09
N GLY A 117 0.50 15.74 -4.26
CA GLY A 117 -0.02 17.06 -3.93
C GLY A 117 1.00 17.93 -3.18
N TRP A 118 1.73 17.37 -2.21
CA TRP A 118 2.80 18.09 -1.52
C TRP A 118 3.96 18.47 -2.45
N LEU A 119 4.35 17.58 -3.35
CA LEU A 119 5.39 17.84 -4.34
C LEU A 119 4.93 18.92 -5.35
N CYS A 120 3.67 18.90 -5.76
CA CYS A 120 3.08 19.94 -6.59
C CYS A 120 3.11 21.31 -5.87
N PHE A 121 2.71 21.37 -4.60
CA PHE A 121 2.83 22.60 -3.81
C PHE A 121 4.27 23.08 -3.64
N LEU A 122 5.23 22.16 -3.47
CA LEU A 122 6.65 22.49 -3.39
C LEU A 122 7.14 23.09 -4.71
N LEU A 123 6.80 22.49 -5.85
CA LEU A 123 7.18 22.98 -7.17
C LEU A 123 6.56 24.34 -7.47
N LEU A 124 5.27 24.54 -7.17
CA LEU A 124 4.61 25.84 -7.29
C LEU A 124 5.25 26.89 -6.38
N ARG A 125 5.62 26.51 -5.14
CA ARG A 125 6.33 27.40 -4.22
C ARG A 125 7.70 27.80 -4.75
N LEU A 126 8.43 26.90 -5.39
CA LEU A 126 9.72 27.20 -6.03
C LEU A 126 9.54 28.12 -7.24
N MET A 127 8.52 27.89 -8.07
CA MET A 127 8.24 28.70 -9.27
C MET A 127 7.73 30.11 -8.94
N LEU A 128 6.84 30.24 -7.96
CA LEU A 128 6.21 31.52 -7.59
C LEU A 128 7.02 32.30 -6.54
N GLY A 129 7.90 31.61 -5.81
CA GLY A 129 8.72 32.21 -4.76
C GLY A 129 7.86 32.96 -3.72
N PRO A 130 8.10 34.26 -3.49
CA PRO A 130 7.32 35.06 -2.54
C PRO A 130 5.82 35.16 -2.87
N ARG A 131 5.44 35.05 -4.16
CA ARG A 131 4.04 35.17 -4.62
C ARG A 131 3.20 33.93 -4.36
N PHE A 132 3.80 32.84 -3.87
CA PHE A 132 3.08 31.60 -3.57
C PHE A 132 1.92 31.79 -2.58
N GLY A 133 2.05 32.73 -1.63
CA GLY A 133 0.96 33.07 -0.72
C GLY A 133 -0.29 33.61 -1.40
N GLU A 134 -0.08 34.53 -2.35
CA GLU A 134 -1.16 35.09 -3.14
C GLU A 134 -1.86 33.99 -3.96
N TYR A 135 -1.09 33.03 -4.49
CA TYR A 135 -1.62 31.88 -5.21
C TYR A 135 -2.50 30.98 -4.32
N VAL A 136 -2.04 30.66 -3.11
CA VAL A 136 -2.82 29.86 -2.14
C VAL A 136 -4.10 30.61 -1.72
N PHE A 137 -4.01 31.93 -1.54
CA PHE A 137 -5.17 32.77 -1.25
C PHE A 137 -6.18 32.76 -2.41
N TYR A 138 -5.71 32.99 -3.64
CA TYR A 138 -6.52 32.91 -4.86
C TYR A 138 -7.23 31.56 -4.97
N SER A 139 -6.49 30.46 -4.82
CA SER A 139 -7.02 29.10 -4.88
C SER A 139 -8.09 28.87 -3.81
N SER A 140 -7.87 29.38 -2.60
CA SER A 140 -8.81 29.24 -1.48
C SER A 140 -10.09 30.05 -1.70
N LYS A 141 -9.98 31.27 -2.25
CA LYS A 141 -11.15 32.09 -2.62
C LYS A 141 -11.94 31.46 -3.76
N LEU A 142 -11.26 30.90 -4.75
CA LEU A 142 -11.91 30.21 -5.88
C LEU A 142 -12.66 28.95 -5.41
N ALA A 143 -12.08 28.18 -4.49
CA ALA A 143 -12.69 26.95 -3.95
C ALA A 143 -13.78 27.22 -2.89
N GLY A 144 -13.78 28.41 -2.27
CA GLY A 144 -14.70 28.76 -1.17
C GLY A 144 -14.26 28.23 0.21
N PHE A 145 -13.07 27.66 0.32
CA PHE A 145 -12.49 27.17 1.58
C PHE A 145 -10.97 27.26 1.56
N ASP A 146 -10.33 27.16 2.74
CA ASP A 146 -8.86 27.11 2.86
C ASP A 146 -8.33 25.78 2.29
N VAL A 147 -7.87 25.82 1.03
CA VAL A 147 -7.41 24.65 0.28
C VAL A 147 -6.24 23.98 0.97
N LEU A 148 -5.31 24.75 1.55
CA LEU A 148 -4.13 24.20 2.20
C LEU A 148 -4.50 23.50 3.51
N LYS A 149 -5.44 24.04 4.28
CA LYS A 149 -5.96 23.41 5.50
C LYS A 149 -6.71 22.12 5.20
N VAL A 150 -7.59 22.12 4.20
CA VAL A 150 -8.31 20.92 3.77
C VAL A 150 -7.35 19.86 3.25
N PHE A 151 -6.40 20.24 2.38
CA PHE A 151 -5.39 19.33 1.86
C PHE A 151 -4.51 18.71 2.97
N LYS A 152 -4.08 19.51 3.95
CA LYS A 152 -3.36 19.03 5.14
C LYS A 152 -4.18 18.01 5.94
N ALA A 153 -5.48 18.27 6.13
CA ALA A 153 -6.37 17.35 6.84
C ALA A 153 -6.55 16.04 6.08
N MET A 154 -6.82 16.09 4.77
CA MET A 154 -6.90 14.90 3.90
C MET A 154 -5.58 14.12 3.89
N SER A 155 -4.44 14.79 3.76
CA SER A 155 -3.11 14.17 3.78
C SER A 155 -2.87 13.40 5.07
N LEU A 156 -3.28 13.98 6.21
CA LEU A 156 -3.16 13.32 7.51
C LEU A 156 -4.07 12.09 7.62
N ALA A 157 -5.30 12.18 7.12
CA ALA A 157 -6.22 11.04 7.09
C ALA A 157 -5.68 9.91 6.19
N PHE A 158 -5.16 10.25 5.01
CA PHE A 158 -4.52 9.28 4.11
C PHE A 158 -3.28 8.66 4.74
N ALA A 159 -2.42 9.45 5.39
CA ALA A 159 -1.25 8.91 6.09
C ALA A 159 -1.65 7.91 7.18
N ALA A 160 -2.68 8.21 7.98
CA ALA A 160 -3.19 7.29 8.99
C ALA A 160 -3.73 5.99 8.38
N LEU A 161 -4.50 6.09 7.30
CA LEU A 161 -5.04 4.93 6.57
C LEU A 161 -3.92 4.07 5.97
N VAL A 162 -2.92 4.70 5.37
CA VAL A 162 -1.75 4.02 4.78
C VAL A 162 -0.95 3.30 5.84
N ILE A 163 -0.64 3.96 6.96
CA ILE A 163 0.10 3.32 8.07
C ILE A 163 -0.66 2.10 8.59
N PHE A 164 -1.98 2.22 8.78
CA PHE A 164 -2.82 1.12 9.23
C PHE A 164 -2.82 -0.05 8.23
N ALA A 165 -3.05 0.24 6.94
CA ALA A 165 -3.08 -0.77 5.89
C ALA A 165 -1.72 -1.46 5.71
N VAL A 166 -0.63 -0.69 5.71
CA VAL A 166 0.73 -1.24 5.59
C VAL A 166 1.07 -2.12 6.78
N ALA A 167 0.75 -1.70 8.01
CA ALA A 167 0.97 -2.53 9.20
C ALA A 167 0.18 -3.86 9.12
N LEU A 168 -1.06 -3.80 8.65
CA LEU A 168 -1.91 -4.96 8.49
C LEU A 168 -1.38 -5.93 7.41
N PHE A 169 -1.04 -5.41 6.23
CA PHE A 169 -0.61 -6.21 5.09
C PHE A 169 0.81 -6.76 5.29
N ALA A 170 1.72 -5.98 5.88
CA ALA A 170 3.08 -6.44 6.21
C ALA A 170 3.06 -7.59 7.21
N SER A 171 2.02 -7.66 8.05
CA SER A 171 1.84 -8.78 8.98
C SER A 171 1.24 -10.02 8.33
N THR A 172 0.78 -9.97 7.09
CA THR A 172 0.10 -11.09 6.40
C THR A 172 1.11 -11.88 5.57
N TYR A 173 1.28 -13.18 5.85
CA TYR A 173 2.18 -14.05 5.09
C TYR A 173 1.84 -15.54 5.28
N THR A 174 2.34 -16.37 4.38
CA THR A 174 2.46 -17.82 4.60
C THR A 174 3.91 -18.24 4.42
N ALA A 175 4.56 -18.72 5.47
CA ALA A 175 5.95 -19.14 5.45
C ALA A 175 6.05 -20.67 5.50
N PHE A 176 6.78 -21.24 4.55
CA PHE A 176 7.11 -22.65 4.47
C PHE A 176 8.54 -22.82 4.96
N LEU A 177 8.69 -23.10 6.25
CA LEU A 177 9.96 -23.27 6.94
C LEU A 177 10.37 -24.75 6.95
N ASP A 178 11.59 -25.02 7.41
CA ASP A 178 12.18 -26.36 7.44
C ASP A 178 11.34 -27.41 8.17
N ASP A 179 10.80 -27.05 9.33
CA ASP A 179 10.05 -27.92 10.22
C ASP A 179 8.52 -27.74 10.12
N ARG A 180 8.07 -26.57 9.70
CA ARG A 180 6.65 -26.17 9.78
C ARG A 180 6.22 -25.18 8.71
N ILE A 181 4.91 -25.06 8.59
CA ILE A 181 4.21 -24.07 7.77
C ILE A 181 3.55 -23.08 8.72
N VAL A 182 3.87 -21.79 8.59
CA VAL A 182 3.27 -20.71 9.39
C VAL A 182 2.31 -19.93 8.51
N VAL A 183 1.03 -19.94 8.85
CA VAL A 183 -0.03 -19.19 8.16
C VAL A 183 -0.43 -18.02 9.04
N LYS A 184 -0.25 -16.80 8.53
CA LYS A 184 -0.65 -15.55 9.18
C LYS A 184 -1.56 -14.78 8.22
N GLY A 185 -2.87 -14.92 8.43
CA GLY A 185 -3.88 -14.18 7.68
C GLY A 185 -4.10 -12.76 8.22
N VAL A 186 -4.88 -11.99 7.46
CA VAL A 186 -5.32 -10.63 7.85
C VAL A 186 -6.17 -10.73 9.12
N PHE A 187 -5.81 -9.99 10.19
CA PHE A 187 -6.46 -10.03 11.51
C PHE A 187 -6.47 -11.41 12.22
N ALA A 188 -5.78 -12.42 11.71
CA ALA A 188 -5.71 -13.74 12.33
C ALA A 188 -4.45 -13.88 13.19
N GLU A 189 -4.49 -14.69 14.25
CA GLU A 189 -3.26 -15.10 14.93
C GLU A 189 -2.42 -16.02 14.03
N PRO A 190 -1.07 -15.99 14.13
CA PRO A 190 -0.23 -16.91 13.37
C PRO A 190 -0.54 -18.35 13.80
N ARG A 191 -0.89 -19.21 12.85
CA ARG A 191 -1.04 -20.65 13.06
C ARG A 191 0.18 -21.37 12.50
N SER A 192 0.68 -22.36 13.23
CA SER A 192 1.82 -23.17 12.82
C SER A 192 1.38 -24.61 12.67
N TYR A 193 1.74 -25.22 11.55
CA TYR A 193 1.44 -26.62 11.23
C TYR A 193 2.74 -27.34 10.91
N ALA A 194 3.01 -28.48 11.54
CA ALA A 194 4.11 -29.35 11.10
C ALA A 194 3.80 -29.90 9.69
N HIS A 195 4.85 -30.17 8.90
CA HIS A 195 4.64 -30.74 7.54
C HIS A 195 3.87 -32.07 7.57
N GLY A 196 4.03 -32.87 8.63
CA GLY A 196 3.28 -34.13 8.82
C GLY A 196 1.79 -33.95 9.16
N GLU A 197 1.33 -32.72 9.42
CA GLU A 197 -0.09 -32.39 9.59
C GLU A 197 -0.78 -32.08 8.27
N VAL A 198 -0.04 -31.94 7.17
CA VAL A 198 -0.61 -31.79 5.84
C VAL A 198 -1.20 -33.12 5.40
N VAL A 199 -2.50 -33.13 5.10
CA VAL A 199 -3.25 -34.33 4.68
C VAL A 199 -3.34 -34.41 3.16
N ALA A 200 -3.54 -33.29 2.49
CA ALA A 200 -3.66 -33.24 1.04
C ALA A 200 -3.23 -31.88 0.50
N ILE A 201 -2.58 -31.90 -0.67
CA ILE A 201 -2.33 -30.72 -1.49
C ILE A 201 -3.00 -30.94 -2.84
N ARG A 202 -3.84 -30.00 -3.26
CA ARG A 202 -4.63 -30.09 -4.50
C ARG A 202 -4.39 -28.88 -5.37
N ALA A 203 -4.10 -29.12 -6.64
CA ALA A 203 -4.27 -28.14 -7.70
C ALA A 203 -5.76 -28.10 -8.07
N VAL A 204 -6.33 -26.90 -8.07
CA VAL A 204 -7.71 -26.63 -8.49
C VAL A 204 -7.64 -25.89 -9.80
N ALA A 205 -8.26 -26.46 -10.84
CA ALA A 205 -8.35 -25.80 -12.14
C ALA A 205 -9.11 -24.48 -12.02
N GLY A 206 -8.68 -23.52 -12.82
CA GLY A 206 -9.43 -22.30 -13.08
C GLY A 206 -10.86 -22.58 -13.51
N ARG A 207 -11.80 -21.73 -13.10
CA ARG A 207 -13.16 -21.79 -13.68
C ARG A 207 -13.12 -21.14 -15.06
N PRO A 208 -13.71 -21.78 -16.10
CA PRO A 208 -13.90 -21.12 -17.38
C PRO A 208 -14.76 -19.87 -17.19
N ALA A 209 -14.49 -18.84 -17.98
CA ALA A 209 -15.35 -17.67 -18.03
C ALA A 209 -16.79 -18.09 -18.36
N ARG A 210 -17.78 -17.46 -17.72
CA ARG A 210 -19.21 -17.78 -17.88
C ARG A 210 -19.68 -17.68 -19.35
N ASP A 211 -18.96 -16.88 -20.13
CA ASP A 211 -19.34 -16.44 -21.47
C ASP A 211 -18.70 -17.32 -22.56
N GLY A 212 -17.92 -18.35 -22.17
CA GLY A 212 -17.16 -19.20 -23.09
C GLY A 212 -16.00 -18.47 -23.82
N LYS A 213 -15.84 -17.16 -23.60
CA LYS A 213 -14.70 -16.38 -24.10
C LYS A 213 -13.46 -16.65 -23.24
N THR A 214 -12.49 -17.31 -23.84
CA THR A 214 -11.35 -17.98 -23.20
C THR A 214 -10.35 -17.05 -22.52
N SER A 215 -10.45 -15.73 -22.69
CA SER A 215 -9.47 -14.78 -22.14
C SER A 215 -9.58 -14.57 -20.62
N ASP A 216 -10.74 -14.90 -20.03
CA ASP A 216 -11.04 -14.53 -18.64
C ASP A 216 -11.12 -15.75 -17.71
N ALA A 217 -10.57 -16.89 -18.13
CA ALA A 217 -10.46 -18.05 -17.27
C ALA A 217 -9.62 -17.67 -16.03
N ARG A 218 -10.21 -17.79 -14.84
CA ARG A 218 -9.47 -17.50 -13.61
C ARG A 218 -8.26 -18.44 -13.55
N PRO A 219 -7.07 -17.98 -13.14
CA PRO A 219 -5.95 -18.87 -12.96
C PRO A 219 -6.32 -19.97 -11.95
N GLY A 220 -5.74 -21.15 -12.13
CA GLY A 220 -5.85 -22.20 -11.13
C GLY A 220 -5.29 -21.75 -9.79
N HIS A 221 -5.59 -22.50 -8.73
CA HIS A 221 -5.07 -22.23 -7.40
C HIS A 221 -4.71 -23.53 -6.68
N PHE A 222 -3.95 -23.41 -5.61
CA PHE A 222 -3.62 -24.55 -4.74
C PHE A 222 -4.45 -24.50 -3.47
N GLU A 223 -4.81 -25.68 -2.99
CA GLU A 223 -5.44 -25.89 -1.70
C GLU A 223 -4.62 -26.89 -0.88
N MET A 224 -4.50 -26.64 0.41
CA MET A 224 -3.80 -27.50 1.36
C MET A 224 -4.70 -27.76 2.56
N LEU A 225 -5.05 -29.03 2.77
CA LEU A 225 -5.86 -29.49 3.88
C LEU A 225 -4.96 -29.99 5.01
N PHE A 226 -5.18 -29.49 6.21
CA PHE A 226 -4.50 -29.91 7.43
C PHE A 226 -5.34 -30.92 8.23
N ARG A 227 -4.69 -31.66 9.14
CA ARG A 227 -5.32 -32.74 9.94
C ARG A 227 -6.42 -32.23 10.87
N ASP A 228 -6.32 -30.98 11.32
CA ASP A 228 -7.35 -30.31 12.13
C ASP A 228 -8.59 -29.88 11.31
N GLY A 229 -8.60 -30.15 9.99
CA GLY A 229 -9.66 -29.75 9.08
C GLY A 229 -9.51 -28.33 8.53
N SER A 230 -8.48 -27.57 8.95
CA SER A 230 -8.19 -26.26 8.38
C SER A 230 -7.78 -26.39 6.92
N LEU A 231 -8.21 -25.43 6.10
CA LEU A 231 -7.91 -25.38 4.66
C LEU A 231 -7.21 -24.07 4.35
N TRP A 232 -6.01 -24.16 3.79
CA TRP A 232 -5.29 -23.02 3.23
C TRP A 232 -5.44 -23.00 1.72
N ARG A 233 -5.63 -21.82 1.13
CA ARG A 233 -5.65 -21.63 -0.32
C ARG A 233 -4.61 -20.60 -0.75
N SER A 234 -4.00 -20.79 -1.92
CA SER A 234 -3.08 -19.79 -2.49
C SER A 234 -3.76 -18.46 -2.84
N THR A 235 -5.09 -18.46 -2.93
CA THR A 235 -5.94 -17.26 -3.07
C THR A 235 -6.22 -16.55 -1.74
N ASP A 236 -5.90 -17.17 -0.60
CA ASP A 236 -6.10 -16.55 0.71
C ASP A 236 -4.98 -15.50 0.98
N GLY A 237 -5.25 -14.55 1.87
CA GLY A 237 -4.19 -13.67 2.38
C GLY A 237 -3.74 -12.54 1.44
N LEU A 238 -4.67 -11.96 0.68
CA LEU A 238 -4.42 -10.79 -0.20
C LEU A 238 -3.41 -11.07 -1.32
N ARG A 239 -3.46 -12.28 -1.88
CA ARG A 239 -2.58 -12.71 -2.98
C ARG A 239 -3.39 -12.97 -4.24
N ASP A 240 -2.77 -12.69 -5.38
CA ASP A 240 -3.20 -13.27 -6.65
C ASP A 240 -2.63 -14.68 -6.74
N SER A 241 -3.48 -15.66 -7.02
CA SER A 241 -3.01 -17.02 -7.25
C SER A 241 -2.26 -17.07 -8.57
N LEU A 242 -0.95 -17.27 -8.49
CA LEU A 242 -0.07 -17.46 -9.63
C LEU A 242 0.58 -18.83 -9.44
N PRO A 243 -0.01 -19.90 -10.01
CA PRO A 243 0.45 -21.26 -9.78
C PRO A 243 1.95 -21.45 -9.99
N ARG A 244 2.54 -20.80 -10.98
CA ARG A 244 3.99 -20.84 -11.23
C ARG A 244 4.82 -20.32 -10.05
N CYS A 245 4.36 -19.26 -9.38
CA CYS A 245 5.06 -18.62 -8.28
C CYS A 245 4.79 -19.30 -6.94
N ASP A 246 3.60 -19.88 -6.79
CA ASP A 246 3.21 -20.62 -5.59
C ASP A 246 3.82 -22.02 -5.56
N TYR A 247 3.96 -22.66 -6.72
CA TYR A 247 4.36 -24.06 -6.83
C TYR A 247 5.67 -24.41 -6.11
N PRO A 248 6.76 -23.63 -6.15
CA PRO A 248 7.97 -23.97 -5.41
C PRO A 248 7.74 -24.12 -3.89
N ALA A 249 6.87 -23.29 -3.30
CA ALA A 249 6.53 -23.37 -1.89
C ALA A 249 5.66 -24.60 -1.58
N LEU A 250 4.70 -24.91 -2.47
CA LEU A 250 3.84 -26.08 -2.34
C LEU A 250 4.58 -27.39 -2.59
N ALA A 251 5.54 -27.40 -3.53
CA ALA A 251 6.39 -28.54 -3.81
C ALA A 251 7.26 -28.87 -2.59
N LEU A 252 7.82 -27.85 -1.93
CA LEU A 252 8.55 -28.00 -0.67
C LEU A 252 7.67 -28.63 0.43
N ALA A 253 6.43 -28.15 0.58
CA ALA A 253 5.48 -28.73 1.54
C ALA A 253 5.14 -30.19 1.19
N ALA A 254 4.90 -30.48 -0.09
CA ALA A 254 4.57 -31.82 -0.57
C ALA A 254 5.71 -32.81 -0.32
N GLU A 255 6.94 -32.42 -0.64
CA GLU A 255 8.15 -33.21 -0.41
C GLU A 255 8.31 -33.56 1.07
N ARG A 256 8.21 -32.56 1.95
CA ARG A 256 8.35 -32.74 3.41
C ARG A 256 7.23 -33.56 4.03
N ALA A 257 6.01 -33.42 3.51
CA ALA A 257 4.86 -34.23 3.91
C ALA A 257 4.85 -35.63 3.28
N ARG A 258 5.77 -35.93 2.35
CA ARG A 258 5.80 -37.16 1.52
C ARG A 258 4.49 -37.37 0.75
N LEU A 259 3.92 -36.28 0.26
CA LEU A 259 2.70 -36.24 -0.53
C LEU A 259 2.99 -35.91 -1.99
N ARG A 260 2.03 -36.24 -2.86
CA ARG A 260 1.98 -35.72 -4.23
C ARG A 260 0.92 -34.64 -4.31
N ILE A 261 1.18 -33.60 -5.09
CA ILE A 261 0.17 -32.60 -5.41
C ILE A 261 -0.83 -33.25 -6.38
N ALA A 262 -2.08 -33.40 -5.94
CA ALA A 262 -3.13 -34.01 -6.75
C ALA A 262 -3.85 -32.96 -7.62
N GLY A 263 -4.39 -33.37 -8.76
CA GLY A 263 -5.21 -32.49 -9.60
C GLY A 263 -4.64 -32.33 -11.02
N PRO A 264 -5.24 -31.44 -11.83
CA PRO A 264 -4.77 -31.17 -13.18
C PRO A 264 -3.39 -30.53 -13.15
N ASP A 265 -2.62 -30.77 -14.21
CA ASP A 265 -1.36 -30.06 -14.42
C ASP A 265 -1.66 -28.59 -14.78
N ILE A 266 -1.78 -27.76 -13.74
CA ILE A 266 -2.03 -26.32 -13.90
C ILE A 266 -0.77 -25.53 -14.28
N LEU A 267 0.42 -26.16 -14.24
CA LEU A 267 1.68 -25.51 -14.60
C LEU A 267 1.86 -25.43 -16.11
N SER A 268 1.41 -26.45 -16.85
CA SER A 268 1.48 -26.45 -18.32
C SER A 268 0.47 -25.51 -18.98
N ALA A 269 -0.64 -25.20 -18.29
CA ALA A 269 -1.68 -24.30 -18.75
C ALA A 269 -1.29 -22.81 -18.65
N ASP A 270 -0.46 -22.45 -17.67
CA ASP A 270 0.04 -21.10 -17.54
C ASP A 270 1.20 -20.91 -18.53
N ARG A 271 0.97 -20.30 -19.70
CA ARG A 271 2.01 -19.97 -20.69
C ARG A 271 2.40 -18.49 -20.66
N SER A 272 1.93 -17.73 -19.68
CA SER A 272 1.90 -16.27 -19.72
C SER A 272 3.27 -15.58 -19.73
N GLY A 273 4.37 -16.29 -19.49
CA GLY A 273 5.71 -15.70 -19.43
C GLY A 273 5.89 -14.65 -18.32
N ALA A 274 4.88 -14.50 -17.44
CA ALA A 274 4.93 -13.54 -16.36
C ALA A 274 6.02 -13.94 -15.35
N SER A 275 6.91 -12.99 -15.05
CA SER A 275 7.90 -13.12 -13.99
C SER A 275 7.22 -13.16 -12.63
N CYS A 276 7.67 -14.05 -11.74
CA CYS A 276 7.23 -14.04 -10.35
C CYS A 276 7.79 -12.80 -9.64
N PRO A 277 6.93 -11.94 -9.06
CA PRO A 277 7.37 -10.79 -8.27
C PRO A 277 7.92 -11.20 -6.90
#